data_AF-A0A1L3ZB60-F1
#
_entry.id   AF-A0A1L3ZB60-F1
#
_cell.length_a   1.000
_cell.length_b   1.000
_cell.length_c   1.000
_cell.angle_alpha   90.00
_cell.angle_beta   90.00
_cell.angle_gamma   90.00
#
_symmetry.space_group_name_H-M   'P 1'
#
loop_
_entity.id
_entity.type
_entity.pdbx_description
1 polymer ?
#
loop_
_entity_poly.entity_id
_entity_poly.type
_entity_poly.pdbx_seq_one_letter_code
_entity_poly.pdbx_strand_id
1 'polypeptide(L)'
;MRAETRILLDTIRFHANSGLTRDETAERLGLRYQTIVKHALAHGIEFKRKKDALPTNGRNAVICERYLNGEKQIDLSKEFGITRERVRQIIERAGLVSETKRHEDYVAIVAGTVVRKGFTVKQAAEYFGTSRLNIFNYCVKHGVTPARMTAEERAELNALALQVVSGKSIRQAVHRESAKAEKLRRHLINNGITARGRSRWDDFSERKRLLEEWKSAGLTWEECAAKLSKHDGRKVTGGALVSWCSKHMRHLVQTKKASGLPKGVTIHKGRFMAQISLGGRSKYIGSFDTPDEAHVAYLVKLHESRPASGVLQ
;
A
#
# COMPACT_ATOMS: atom_id res chain seq x y z
N MET A 1 -21.45 -75.36 -7.31
CA MET A 1 -21.47 -74.95 -5.88
C MET A 1 -22.44 -75.89 -5.17
N ARG A 2 -22.07 -76.47 -4.01
CA ARG A 2 -23.00 -77.35 -3.27
C ARG A 2 -24.18 -76.53 -2.73
N ALA A 3 -25.38 -77.12 -2.65
CA ALA A 3 -26.61 -76.41 -2.23
C ALA A 3 -26.44 -75.74 -0.85
N GLU A 4 -25.79 -76.42 0.08
CA GLU A 4 -25.47 -75.92 1.42
C GLU A 4 -24.58 -74.67 1.41
N THR A 5 -23.59 -74.63 0.50
CA THR A 5 -22.70 -73.47 0.36
C THR A 5 -23.44 -72.25 -0.19
N ARG A 6 -24.41 -72.47 -1.09
CA ARG A 6 -25.25 -71.39 -1.61
C ARG A 6 -26.13 -70.79 -0.52
N ILE A 7 -26.78 -71.64 0.27
CA ILE A 7 -27.59 -71.23 1.43
C ILE A 7 -26.73 -70.43 2.42
N LEU A 8 -25.52 -70.91 2.74
CA LEU A 8 -24.62 -70.19 3.64
C LEU A 8 -24.25 -68.79 3.11
N LEU A 9 -23.91 -68.67 1.82
CA LEU A 9 -23.57 -67.38 1.22
C LEU A 9 -24.76 -66.41 1.18
N ASP A 10 -25.96 -66.91 0.91
CA ASP A 10 -27.18 -66.13 0.92
C ASP A 10 -27.46 -65.59 2.34
N THR A 11 -27.24 -66.39 3.38
CA THR A 11 -27.36 -65.96 4.78
C THR A 11 -26.29 -64.94 5.18
N ILE A 12 -25.04 -65.14 4.78
CA ILE A 12 -23.94 -64.17 5.02
C ILE A 12 -24.28 -62.83 4.33
N ARG A 13 -24.78 -62.86 3.09
CA ARG A 13 -25.16 -61.67 2.34
C ARG A 13 -26.39 -60.98 2.97
N PHE A 14 -27.35 -61.75 3.46
CA PHE A 14 -28.49 -61.23 4.21
C PHE A 14 -28.05 -60.46 5.47
N HIS A 15 -27.13 -61.02 6.26
CA HIS A 15 -26.62 -60.36 7.46
C HIS A 15 -25.80 -59.10 7.13
N ALA A 16 -24.97 -59.15 6.09
CA ALA A 16 -24.22 -57.98 5.62
C ALA A 16 -25.16 -56.84 5.19
N ASN A 17 -26.20 -57.15 4.42
CA ASN A 17 -27.22 -56.18 3.98
C ASN A 17 -28.06 -55.64 5.14
N SER A 18 -28.31 -56.47 6.17
CA SER A 18 -28.98 -56.08 7.41
C SER A 18 -28.13 -55.18 8.31
N GLY A 19 -26.88 -54.92 7.93
CA GLY A 19 -25.98 -54.01 8.62
C GLY A 19 -25.18 -54.62 9.77
N LEU A 20 -25.21 -55.95 9.92
CA LEU A 20 -24.34 -56.63 10.87
C LEU A 20 -22.87 -56.52 10.43
N THR A 21 -21.97 -56.57 11.39
CA THR A 21 -20.53 -56.69 11.19
C THR A 21 -20.14 -58.15 10.94
N ARG A 22 -18.90 -58.38 10.49
CA ARG A 22 -18.36 -59.73 10.28
C ARG A 22 -18.30 -60.54 11.58
N ASP A 23 -18.01 -59.88 12.70
CA ASP A 23 -17.96 -60.51 14.03
C ASP A 23 -19.35 -60.97 14.48
N GLU A 24 -20.33 -60.07 14.43
CA GLU A 24 -21.73 -60.39 14.79
C GLU A 24 -22.32 -61.49 13.88
N THR A 25 -21.94 -61.48 12.60
CA THR A 25 -22.36 -62.52 11.65
C THR A 25 -21.70 -63.86 11.94
N ALA A 26 -20.43 -63.86 12.37
CA ALA A 26 -19.72 -65.08 12.76
C ALA A 26 -20.37 -65.72 14.00
N GLU A 27 -20.67 -64.91 15.02
CA GLU A 27 -21.34 -65.34 16.24
C GLU A 27 -22.74 -65.89 15.95
N ARG A 28 -23.53 -65.18 15.15
CA ARG A 28 -24.92 -65.56 14.83
C ARG A 28 -25.04 -66.83 14.00
N LEU A 29 -24.03 -67.11 13.17
CA LEU A 29 -23.97 -68.34 12.37
C LEU A 29 -23.22 -69.48 13.06
N GLY A 30 -22.66 -69.26 14.26
CA GLY A 30 -21.83 -70.25 14.94
C GLY A 30 -20.56 -70.60 14.17
N LEU A 31 -20.06 -69.68 13.34
CA LEU A 31 -18.89 -69.89 12.48
C LEU A 31 -17.69 -69.12 13.02
N ARG A 32 -16.48 -69.58 12.68
CA ARG A 32 -15.27 -68.81 12.96
C ARG A 32 -15.25 -67.52 12.15
N TYR A 33 -14.81 -66.41 12.75
CA TYR A 33 -14.65 -65.12 12.07
C TYR A 33 -13.89 -65.23 10.73
N GLN A 34 -12.79 -65.99 10.73
CA GLN A 34 -11.97 -66.19 9.52
C GLN A 34 -12.74 -66.89 8.40
N THR A 35 -13.71 -67.74 8.72
CA THR A 35 -14.60 -68.37 7.75
C THR A 35 -15.49 -67.32 7.07
N ILE A 36 -16.08 -66.41 7.84
CA ILE A 36 -16.88 -65.29 7.30
C ILE A 36 -16.01 -64.37 6.44
N VAL A 37 -14.80 -64.03 6.87
CA VAL A 37 -13.86 -63.22 6.08
C VAL A 37 -13.53 -63.88 4.75
N LYS A 38 -13.19 -65.17 4.76
CA LYS A 38 -12.84 -65.93 3.56
C LYS A 38 -14.01 -65.96 2.57
N HIS A 39 -15.22 -66.27 3.03
CA HIS A 39 -16.40 -66.29 2.16
C HIS A 39 -16.78 -64.89 1.67
N ALA A 40 -16.68 -63.87 2.51
CA ALA A 40 -16.97 -62.49 2.12
C ALA A 40 -16.02 -61.99 1.03
N LEU A 41 -14.72 -62.24 1.17
CA LEU A 41 -13.71 -61.85 0.18
C LEU A 41 -13.84 -62.63 -1.13
N ALA A 42 -14.03 -63.96 -1.05
CA ALA A 42 -14.14 -64.81 -2.23
C ALA A 42 -15.40 -64.52 -3.08
N HIS A 43 -16.44 -63.93 -2.47
CA HIS A 43 -17.73 -63.69 -3.13
C HIS A 43 -18.14 -62.22 -3.15
N GLY A 44 -17.22 -61.30 -2.86
CA GLY A 44 -17.45 -59.85 -2.94
C GLY A 44 -18.59 -59.36 -2.03
N ILE A 45 -18.76 -59.96 -0.85
CA ILE A 45 -19.79 -59.53 0.12
C ILE A 45 -19.19 -58.41 0.99
N GLU A 46 -19.74 -57.21 0.85
CA GLU A 46 -19.31 -56.06 1.62
C GLU A 46 -20.04 -55.98 2.97
N PHE A 47 -19.25 -55.93 4.05
CA PHE A 47 -19.77 -55.69 5.40
C PHE A 47 -19.56 -54.23 5.78
N LYS A 48 -20.53 -53.64 6.48
CA LYS A 48 -20.34 -52.33 7.12
C LYS A 48 -19.19 -52.44 8.12
N ARG A 49 -18.20 -51.56 8.03
CA ARG A 49 -17.20 -51.41 9.09
C ARG A 49 -17.91 -50.86 10.32
N LYS A 50 -17.56 -51.37 11.51
CA LYS A 50 -18.03 -50.81 12.79
C LYS A 50 -17.66 -49.32 12.79
N LYS A 51 -18.65 -48.44 12.58
CA LYS A 51 -18.47 -47.00 12.75
C LYS A 51 -18.19 -46.74 14.23
N ASP A 52 -17.35 -45.75 14.49
CA ASP A 52 -16.76 -45.39 15.77
C ASP A 52 -17.80 -45.33 16.91
N ALA A 53 -17.99 -46.46 17.60
CA ALA A 53 -18.52 -46.44 18.95
C ALA A 53 -17.40 -45.95 19.87
N LEU A 54 -17.77 -45.20 20.92
CA LEU A 54 -16.88 -44.78 22.01
C LEU A 54 -15.89 -45.92 22.34
N PRO A 55 -14.59 -45.62 22.52
CA PRO A 55 -13.62 -46.66 22.78
C PRO A 55 -14.04 -47.52 23.97
N THR A 56 -14.43 -48.77 23.71
CA THR A 56 -14.83 -49.73 24.74
C THR A 56 -13.62 -50.18 25.59
N ASN A 57 -12.41 -49.74 25.23
CA ASN A 57 -11.17 -49.98 25.95
C ASN A 57 -11.02 -48.96 27.09
N GLY A 58 -11.00 -49.44 28.34
CA GLY A 58 -10.83 -48.60 29.54
C GLY A 58 -9.67 -47.60 29.44
N ARG A 59 -8.53 -47.98 28.85
CA ARG A 59 -7.39 -47.07 28.62
C ARG A 59 -7.77 -45.82 27.81
N ASN A 60 -8.54 -45.97 26.73
CA ASN A 60 -8.89 -44.87 25.86
C ASN A 60 -9.96 -43.96 26.49
N ALA A 61 -10.88 -44.54 27.26
CA ALA A 61 -11.86 -43.79 28.04
C ALA A 61 -11.15 -42.90 29.08
N VAL A 62 -10.19 -43.44 29.82
CA VAL A 62 -9.37 -42.68 30.78
C VAL A 62 -8.58 -41.57 30.09
N ILE A 63 -7.98 -41.83 28.91
CA ILE A 63 -7.31 -40.79 28.12
C ILE A 63 -8.27 -39.64 27.77
N CYS A 64 -9.51 -39.95 27.37
CA CYS A 64 -10.50 -38.94 27.01
C CYS A 64 -10.97 -38.14 28.24
N GLU A 65 -11.21 -38.81 29.37
CA GLU A 65 -11.59 -38.17 30.63
C GLU A 65 -10.51 -37.21 31.14
N ARG A 66 -9.25 -37.65 31.17
CA ARG A 66 -8.12 -36.81 31.59
C ARG A 66 -7.90 -35.62 30.66
N TYR A 67 -8.09 -35.85 29.36
CA TYR A 67 -8.05 -34.76 28.38
C TYR A 67 -9.18 -33.73 28.61
N LEU A 68 -10.39 -34.17 28.97
CA LEU A 68 -11.50 -33.28 29.35
C LEU A 68 -11.19 -32.51 30.63
N ASN A 69 -10.46 -33.12 31.56
CA ASN A 69 -9.95 -32.46 32.77
C ASN A 69 -8.79 -31.48 32.50
N GLY A 70 -8.39 -31.28 31.24
CA GLY A 70 -7.44 -30.26 30.83
C GLY A 70 -6.00 -30.73 30.67
N GLU A 71 -5.74 -32.04 30.79
CA GLU A 71 -4.41 -32.56 30.54
C GLU A 71 -4.01 -32.48 29.06
N LYS A 72 -2.73 -32.19 28.81
CA LYS A 72 -2.23 -32.00 27.45
C LYS A 72 -1.99 -33.34 26.76
N GLN A 73 -2.20 -33.37 25.45
CA GLN A 73 -1.97 -34.57 24.63
C GLN A 73 -0.54 -35.11 24.75
N ILE A 74 0.44 -34.21 24.96
CA ILE A 74 1.86 -34.59 25.11
C ILE A 74 2.12 -35.34 26.42
N ASP A 75 1.43 -34.97 27.50
CA ASP A 75 1.61 -35.57 28.81
C ASP A 75 0.92 -36.95 28.82
N LEU A 76 -0.30 -37.01 28.28
CA LEU A 76 -1.02 -38.27 28.04
C LEU A 76 -0.23 -39.22 27.12
N SER A 77 0.47 -38.69 26.11
CA SER A 77 1.31 -39.50 25.22
C SER A 77 2.44 -40.19 25.99
N LYS A 78 3.16 -39.43 26.82
CA LYS A 78 4.28 -39.97 27.62
C LYS A 78 3.80 -41.00 28.62
N GLU A 79 2.74 -40.69 29.36
CA GLU A 79 2.27 -41.56 30.44
C GLU A 79 1.70 -42.88 29.94
N PHE A 80 0.88 -42.83 28.89
CA PHE A 80 0.26 -44.04 28.33
C PHE A 80 1.17 -44.81 27.37
N GLY A 81 2.42 -44.36 27.18
CA GLY A 81 3.41 -45.02 26.30
C GLY A 81 2.96 -45.09 24.84
N ILE A 82 2.22 -44.09 24.37
CA ILE A 82 1.70 -44.02 22.99
C ILE A 82 2.10 -42.71 22.33
N THR A 83 2.12 -42.67 20.99
CA THR A 83 2.46 -41.43 20.29
C THR A 83 1.39 -40.34 20.49
N ARG A 84 1.79 -39.07 20.46
CA ARG A 84 0.86 -37.92 20.52
C ARG A 84 -0.21 -38.00 19.44
N GLU A 85 0.16 -38.41 18.24
CA GLU A 85 -0.76 -38.63 17.13
C GLU A 85 -1.81 -39.71 17.46
N ARG A 86 -1.41 -40.77 18.18
CA ARG A 86 -2.35 -41.78 18.64
C ARG A 86 -3.33 -41.23 19.67
N VAL A 87 -2.87 -40.37 20.60
CA VAL A 87 -3.74 -39.67 21.56
C VAL A 87 -4.74 -38.79 20.83
N ARG A 88 -4.29 -38.00 19.83
CA ARG A 88 -5.16 -37.16 18.98
C ARG A 88 -6.27 -37.99 18.32
N GLN A 89 -5.93 -39.12 17.72
CA GLN A 89 -6.91 -40.02 17.08
C GLN A 89 -7.92 -40.61 18.08
N ILE A 90 -7.49 -40.94 19.31
CA ILE A 90 -8.38 -41.45 20.36
C ILE A 90 -9.41 -40.37 20.74
N ILE A 91 -8.94 -39.14 20.98
CA ILE A 91 -9.76 -37.98 21.31
C ILE A 91 -10.79 -37.70 20.20
N GLU A 92 -10.35 -37.64 18.95
CA GLU A 92 -11.23 -37.35 17.81
C GLU A 92 -12.27 -38.45 17.56
N ARG A 93 -11.89 -39.73 17.70
CA ARG A 93 -12.85 -40.85 17.61
C ARG A 93 -13.89 -40.85 18.73
N ALA A 94 -13.55 -40.29 19.89
CA ALA A 94 -14.50 -40.07 20.98
C ALA A 94 -15.40 -38.84 20.75
N GLY A 95 -15.28 -38.15 19.61
CA GLY A 95 -16.07 -36.96 19.29
C GLY A 95 -15.55 -35.67 19.94
N LEU A 96 -14.38 -35.72 20.59
CA LEU A 96 -13.77 -34.57 21.25
C LEU A 96 -12.91 -33.76 20.28
N VAL A 97 -12.81 -32.45 20.52
CA VAL A 97 -11.97 -31.56 19.71
C VAL A 97 -10.51 -31.66 20.17
N SER A 98 -9.62 -32.05 19.26
CA SER A 98 -8.18 -32.13 19.52
C SER A 98 -7.54 -30.75 19.73
N GLU A 99 -6.39 -30.69 20.41
CA GLU A 99 -5.64 -29.45 20.63
C GLU A 99 -5.29 -28.75 19.32
N THR A 100 -4.88 -29.52 18.31
CA THR A 100 -4.57 -29.01 16.98
C THR A 100 -5.79 -28.32 16.37
N LYS A 101 -6.96 -28.94 16.46
CA LYS A 101 -8.20 -28.37 15.92
C LYS A 101 -8.65 -27.13 16.70
N ARG A 102 -8.58 -27.15 18.04
CA ARG A 102 -8.83 -25.96 18.88
C ARG A 102 -7.89 -24.82 18.53
N HIS A 103 -6.63 -25.12 18.29
CA HIS A 103 -5.65 -24.11 17.88
C HIS A 103 -5.98 -23.54 16.50
N GLU A 104 -6.37 -24.39 15.55
CA GLU A 104 -6.80 -23.95 14.22
C GLU A 104 -8.03 -23.04 14.27
N ASP A 105 -9.04 -23.40 15.07
CA ASP A 105 -10.22 -22.58 15.29
C ASP A 105 -9.85 -21.22 15.92
N TYR A 106 -8.96 -21.23 16.92
CA TYR A 106 -8.42 -20.00 17.52
C TYR A 106 -7.71 -19.13 16.49
N VAL A 107 -6.85 -19.71 15.66
CA VAL A 107 -6.11 -19.00 14.61
C VAL A 107 -7.08 -18.38 13.59
N ALA A 108 -8.15 -19.08 13.22
CA ALA A 108 -9.21 -18.55 12.36
C ALA A 108 -9.95 -17.37 13.01
N ILE A 109 -10.26 -17.45 14.31
CA ILE A 109 -10.87 -16.36 15.09
C ILE A 109 -9.97 -15.13 15.12
N VAL A 110 -8.67 -15.33 15.33
CA VAL A 110 -7.67 -14.25 15.31
C VAL A 110 -7.69 -13.56 13.95
N ALA A 111 -7.50 -14.31 12.86
CA ALA A 111 -7.46 -13.75 11.51
C ALA A 111 -8.76 -12.99 11.17
N GLY A 112 -9.92 -13.58 11.45
CA GLY A 112 -11.23 -12.94 11.20
C GLY A 112 -11.45 -11.68 12.04
N THR A 113 -10.93 -11.63 13.26
CA THR A 113 -11.03 -10.44 14.11
C THR A 113 -10.10 -9.31 13.65
N VAL A 114 -8.88 -9.67 13.22
CA VAL A 114 -7.93 -8.69 12.65
C VAL A 114 -8.53 -7.95 11.47
N VAL A 115 -9.19 -8.68 10.55
CA VAL A 115 -9.89 -8.06 9.41
C VAL A 115 -11.05 -7.19 9.86
N ARG A 116 -11.98 -7.75 10.66
CA ARG A 116 -13.22 -7.04 11.06
C ARG A 116 -12.94 -5.75 11.81
N LYS A 117 -11.94 -5.74 12.70
CA LYS A 117 -11.57 -4.55 13.48
C LYS A 117 -10.55 -3.66 12.78
N GLY A 118 -10.02 -4.08 11.63
CA GLY A 118 -8.96 -3.35 10.93
C GLY A 118 -7.67 -3.20 11.76
N PHE A 119 -7.34 -4.20 12.58
CA PHE A 119 -6.20 -4.12 13.48
C PHE A 119 -4.86 -4.14 12.75
N THR A 120 -3.94 -3.35 13.28
CA THR A 120 -2.51 -3.56 13.00
C THR A 120 -2.00 -4.80 13.72
N VAL A 121 -0.89 -5.38 13.25
CA VAL A 121 -0.26 -6.53 13.91
C VAL A 121 0.06 -6.23 15.39
N LYS A 122 0.46 -4.99 15.70
CA LYS A 122 0.76 -4.57 17.08
C LYS A 122 -0.49 -4.60 17.96
N GLN A 123 -1.59 -3.98 17.51
CA GLN A 123 -2.85 -3.96 18.27
C GLN A 123 -3.43 -5.36 18.46
N ALA A 124 -3.36 -6.19 17.42
CA ALA A 124 -3.81 -7.57 17.50
C ALA A 124 -2.96 -8.40 18.47
N ALA A 125 -1.64 -8.20 18.51
CA ALA A 125 -0.76 -8.86 19.47
C ALA A 125 -1.12 -8.52 20.92
N GLU A 126 -1.38 -7.24 21.20
CA GLU A 126 -1.83 -6.77 22.51
C GLU A 126 -3.22 -7.32 22.85
N TYR A 127 -4.16 -7.32 21.90
CA TYR A 127 -5.52 -7.80 22.09
C TYR A 127 -5.62 -9.29 22.40
N PHE A 128 -4.80 -10.11 21.73
CA PHE A 128 -4.80 -11.57 21.88
C PHE A 128 -3.75 -12.09 22.87
N GLY A 129 -2.96 -11.20 23.49
CA GLY A 129 -1.88 -11.58 24.41
C GLY A 129 -0.84 -12.49 23.75
N THR A 130 -0.56 -12.29 22.47
CA THR A 130 0.30 -13.17 21.64
C THR A 130 1.38 -12.36 20.93
N SER A 131 2.48 -13.01 20.54
CA SER A 131 3.58 -12.33 19.82
C SER A 131 3.12 -11.78 18.46
N ARG A 132 3.73 -10.66 18.04
CA ARG A 132 3.47 -10.04 16.73
C ARG A 132 3.73 -11.01 15.56
N LEU A 133 4.76 -11.85 15.69
CA LEU A 133 5.12 -12.84 14.67
C LEU A 133 4.03 -13.90 14.52
N ASN A 134 3.49 -14.41 15.64
CA ASN A 134 2.41 -15.39 15.61
C ASN A 134 1.15 -14.80 14.98
N ILE A 135 0.75 -13.58 15.36
CA ILE A 135 -0.38 -12.89 14.73
C ILE A 135 -0.18 -12.75 13.22
N PHE A 136 1.01 -12.34 12.78
CA PHE A 136 1.32 -12.24 11.36
C PHE A 136 1.18 -13.59 10.66
N ASN A 137 1.76 -14.65 11.21
CA ASN A 137 1.68 -16.00 10.65
C ASN A 137 0.24 -16.52 10.61
N TYR A 138 -0.56 -16.25 11.64
CA TYR A 138 -1.99 -16.58 11.70
C TYR A 138 -2.77 -15.89 10.60
N CYS A 139 -2.51 -14.60 10.36
CA CYS A 139 -3.14 -13.87 9.27
C CYS A 139 -2.74 -14.43 7.91
N VAL A 140 -1.43 -14.65 7.68
CA VAL A 140 -0.92 -15.19 6.41
C VAL A 140 -1.49 -16.58 6.11
N LYS A 141 -1.59 -17.47 7.11
CA LYS A 141 -2.19 -18.80 6.97
C LYS A 141 -3.63 -18.74 6.43
N HIS A 142 -4.37 -17.69 6.79
CA HIS A 142 -5.75 -17.47 6.35
C HIS A 142 -5.88 -16.45 5.19
N GLY A 143 -4.78 -16.10 4.51
CA GLY A 143 -4.79 -15.14 3.39
C GLY A 143 -5.17 -13.71 3.79
N VAL A 144 -5.09 -13.38 5.08
CA VAL A 144 -5.40 -12.06 5.62
C VAL A 144 -4.15 -11.20 5.63
N THR A 145 -4.27 -9.97 5.10
CA THR A 145 -3.24 -8.94 5.24
C THR A 145 -3.63 -7.97 6.34
N PRO A 146 -2.90 -7.92 7.48
CA PRO A 146 -3.19 -6.98 8.56
C PRO A 146 -3.05 -5.51 8.12
N ALA A 147 -3.72 -4.61 8.83
CA ALA A 147 -3.61 -3.18 8.53
C ALA A 147 -2.18 -2.67 8.80
N ARG A 148 -1.65 -1.84 7.90
CA ARG A 148 -0.32 -1.21 8.05
C ARG A 148 -0.28 -0.06 9.05
N MET A 149 -1.42 0.58 9.28
CA MET A 149 -1.59 1.76 10.15
C MET A 149 -2.98 1.70 10.80
N THR A 150 -3.14 2.39 11.92
CA THR A 150 -4.43 2.44 12.61
C THR A 150 -5.47 3.24 11.82
N ALA A 151 -6.76 3.06 12.16
CA ALA A 151 -7.84 3.85 11.55
C ALA A 151 -7.69 5.35 11.85
N GLU A 152 -7.27 5.70 13.06
CA GLU A 152 -7.00 7.07 13.50
C GLU A 152 -5.84 7.69 12.71
N GLU A 153 -4.70 6.99 12.60
CA GLU A 153 -3.56 7.46 11.80
C GLU A 153 -3.96 7.66 10.33
N ARG A 154 -4.79 6.76 9.79
CA ARG A 154 -5.30 6.90 8.41
C ARG A 154 -6.21 8.13 8.26
N ALA A 155 -7.07 8.39 9.24
CA ALA A 155 -7.93 9.57 9.26
C ALA A 155 -7.10 10.87 9.34
N GLU A 156 -6.08 10.91 10.20
CA GLU A 156 -5.13 12.02 10.28
C GLU A 156 -4.43 12.26 8.93
N LEU A 157 -3.90 11.20 8.30
CA LEU A 157 -3.25 11.29 7.00
C LEU A 157 -4.21 11.73 5.89
N ASN A 158 -5.47 11.30 5.92
CA ASN A 158 -6.50 11.76 4.98
C ASN A 158 -6.81 13.25 5.17
N ALA A 159 -6.95 13.72 6.41
CA ALA A 159 -7.16 15.13 6.70
C ALA A 159 -5.97 16.00 6.21
N LEU A 160 -4.75 15.53 6.43
CA LEU A 160 -3.54 16.18 5.91
C LEU A 160 -3.46 16.13 4.38
N ALA A 161 -3.88 15.02 3.76
CA ALA A 161 -3.90 14.90 2.30
C ALA A 161 -4.88 15.89 1.67
N LEU A 162 -6.05 16.14 2.28
CA LEU A 162 -6.98 17.18 1.83
C LEU A 162 -6.34 18.57 1.84
N GLN A 163 -5.53 18.89 2.85
CA GLN A 163 -4.78 20.14 2.87
C GLN A 163 -3.75 20.24 1.75
N VAL A 164 -3.14 19.11 1.36
CA VAL A 164 -2.20 19.07 0.23
C VAL A 164 -2.93 19.24 -1.10
N VAL A 165 -4.09 18.61 -1.25
CA VAL A 165 -4.95 18.77 -2.44
C VAL A 165 -5.46 20.20 -2.57
N SER A 166 -5.75 20.89 -1.46
CA SER A 166 -6.14 22.31 -1.45
C SER A 166 -4.98 23.30 -1.70
N GLY A 167 -3.76 22.79 -1.88
CA GLY A 167 -2.61 23.58 -2.32
C GLY A 167 -1.51 23.77 -1.27
N LYS A 168 -1.66 23.27 -0.04
CA LYS A 168 -0.55 23.29 0.93
C LYS A 168 0.56 22.34 0.48
N SER A 169 1.82 22.72 0.73
CA SER A 169 2.91 21.75 0.63
C SER A 169 2.82 20.71 1.74
N ILE A 170 3.37 19.52 1.49
CA ILE A 170 3.44 18.42 2.47
C ILE A 170 4.07 18.89 3.79
N ARG A 171 5.13 19.72 3.73
CA ARG A 171 5.79 20.25 4.93
C ARG A 171 4.94 21.26 5.69
N GLN A 172 4.11 22.06 5.00
CA GLN A 172 3.18 22.98 5.66
C GLN A 172 2.05 22.22 6.33
N ALA A 173 1.50 21.20 5.66
CA ALA A 173 0.42 20.37 6.23
C ALA A 173 0.86 19.70 7.55
N VAL A 174 2.09 19.20 7.62
CA VAL A 174 2.63 18.50 8.80
C VAL A 174 3.44 19.40 9.75
N HIS A 175 3.29 20.73 9.68
CA HIS A 175 4.00 21.68 10.55
C HIS A 175 5.53 21.44 10.66
N ARG A 176 6.17 21.07 9.54
CA ARG A 176 7.61 20.78 9.42
C ARG A 176 8.11 19.53 10.16
N GLU A 177 7.24 18.67 10.67
CA GLU A 177 7.64 17.39 11.28
C GLU A 177 8.10 16.38 10.22
N SER A 178 9.37 15.99 10.25
CA SER A 178 10.00 15.20 9.19
C SER A 178 9.44 13.78 9.07
N ALA A 179 9.19 13.11 10.21
CA ALA A 179 8.66 11.74 10.24
C ALA A 179 7.23 11.67 9.67
N LYS A 180 6.35 12.61 10.07
CA LYS A 180 4.99 12.72 9.52
C LYS A 180 4.98 13.11 8.05
N ALA A 181 5.89 14.00 7.63
CA ALA A 181 6.01 14.37 6.22
C ALA A 181 6.28 13.16 5.32
N GLU A 182 7.11 12.24 5.78
CA GLU A 182 7.43 11.03 5.03
C GLU A 182 6.27 10.01 5.02
N LYS A 183 5.58 9.84 6.15
CA LYS A 183 4.34 9.04 6.18
C LYS A 183 3.29 9.59 5.21
N LEU A 184 3.07 10.91 5.22
CA LEU A 184 2.12 11.59 4.33
C LEU A 184 2.52 11.45 2.86
N ARG A 185 3.82 11.56 2.53
CA ARG A 185 4.31 11.32 1.15
C ARG A 185 3.91 9.94 0.64
N ARG A 186 4.20 8.89 1.40
CA ARG A 186 3.87 7.51 1.00
C ARG A 186 2.36 7.33 0.89
N HIS A 187 1.60 7.91 1.81
CA HIS A 187 0.14 7.89 1.76
C HIS A 187 -0.41 8.52 0.47
N LEU A 188 0.08 9.71 0.10
CA LEU A 188 -0.33 10.39 -1.12
C LEU A 188 -0.02 9.55 -2.37
N ILE A 189 1.21 8.99 -2.45
CA ILE A 189 1.63 8.12 -3.56
C ILE A 189 0.71 6.89 -3.67
N ASN A 190 0.44 6.20 -2.55
CA ASN A 190 -0.41 5.01 -2.55
C ASN A 190 -1.86 5.30 -2.94
N ASN A 191 -2.33 6.53 -2.73
CA ASN A 191 -3.68 6.96 -3.11
C ASN A 191 -3.72 7.62 -4.50
N GLY A 192 -2.63 7.60 -5.27
CA GLY A 192 -2.55 8.24 -6.58
C GLY A 192 -2.69 9.76 -6.54
N ILE A 193 -2.60 10.36 -5.34
CA ILE A 193 -2.63 11.81 -5.18
C ILE A 193 -1.25 12.30 -5.56
N THR A 194 -1.09 12.71 -6.81
CA THR A 194 0.03 13.56 -7.18
C THR A 194 -0.10 14.80 -6.33
N ALA A 195 0.82 14.96 -5.38
CA ALA A 195 1.00 16.23 -4.72
C ALA A 195 1.37 17.23 -5.82
N ARG A 196 0.37 17.86 -6.43
CA ARG A 196 0.51 19.06 -7.27
C ARG A 196 0.96 20.25 -6.43
N GLY A 197 1.63 19.98 -5.30
CA GLY A 197 2.63 20.87 -4.78
C GLY A 197 3.69 21.04 -5.87
N ARG A 198 3.36 21.93 -6.82
CA ARG A 198 4.17 23.10 -7.11
C ARG A 198 5.25 23.16 -6.04
N SER A 199 6.45 22.78 -6.47
CA SER A 199 7.54 22.56 -5.54
C SER A 199 7.69 23.82 -4.68
N ARG A 200 8.51 23.77 -3.64
CA ARG A 200 9.01 24.96 -2.95
C ARG A 200 9.45 26.10 -3.90
N TRP A 201 9.66 25.80 -5.18
CA TRP A 201 10.06 26.69 -6.26
C TRP A 201 8.95 27.10 -7.23
N ASP A 202 7.67 26.85 -6.97
CA ASP A 202 6.59 27.18 -7.91
C ASP A 202 5.53 28.13 -7.32
N ASP A 203 5.40 28.23 -5.99
CA ASP A 203 4.67 29.32 -5.34
C ASP A 203 5.65 30.36 -4.80
N PHE A 204 5.78 31.44 -5.56
CA PHE A 204 6.62 32.58 -5.22
C PHE A 204 5.82 33.75 -4.65
N SER A 205 4.54 33.59 -4.35
CA SER A 205 3.66 34.71 -3.97
C SER A 205 4.17 35.44 -2.73
N GLU A 206 4.58 34.69 -1.71
CA GLU A 206 5.16 35.25 -0.48
C GLU A 206 6.51 35.92 -0.74
N ARG A 207 7.39 35.27 -1.52
CA ARG A 207 8.68 35.84 -1.92
C ARG A 207 8.48 37.13 -2.73
N LYS A 208 7.48 37.19 -3.61
CA LYS A 208 7.13 38.37 -4.41
C LYS A 208 6.69 39.52 -3.50
N ARG A 209 5.74 39.25 -2.59
CA ARG A 209 5.25 40.25 -1.62
C ARG A 209 6.38 40.84 -0.79
N LEU A 210 7.23 39.98 -0.22
CA LEU A 210 8.36 40.41 0.61
C LEU A 210 9.37 41.24 -0.20
N LEU A 211 9.67 40.84 -1.44
CA LEU A 211 10.59 41.58 -2.29
C LEU A 211 10.01 42.91 -2.76
N GLU A 212 8.72 43.01 -3.04
CA GLU A 212 8.03 44.28 -3.30
C GLU A 212 8.12 45.21 -2.10
N GLU A 213 7.79 44.73 -0.90
CA GLU A 213 7.89 45.49 0.34
C GLU A 213 9.32 45.99 0.58
N TRP A 214 10.31 45.10 0.51
CA TRP A 214 11.70 45.45 0.79
C TRP A 214 12.29 46.38 -0.28
N LYS A 215 11.93 46.21 -1.55
CA LYS A 215 12.37 47.12 -2.61
C LYS A 215 11.71 48.49 -2.49
N SER A 216 10.44 48.57 -2.11
CA SER A 216 9.76 49.83 -1.80
C SER A 216 10.37 50.54 -0.58
N ALA A 217 10.88 49.78 0.40
CA ALA A 217 11.63 50.30 1.53
C ALA A 217 13.10 50.67 1.21
N GLY A 218 13.51 50.57 -0.06
CA GLY A 218 14.84 51.01 -0.50
C GLY A 218 15.98 50.03 -0.29
N LEU A 219 15.71 48.78 0.13
CA LEU A 219 16.77 47.80 0.38
C LEU A 219 17.55 47.44 -0.90
N THR A 220 18.84 47.22 -0.73
CA THR A 220 19.72 46.66 -1.75
C THR A 220 19.44 45.18 -1.98
N TRP A 221 19.89 44.65 -3.13
CA TRP A 221 19.69 43.23 -3.44
C TRP A 221 20.43 42.30 -2.49
N GLU A 222 21.56 42.72 -1.91
CA GLU A 222 22.30 41.92 -0.93
C GLU A 222 21.56 41.85 0.41
N GLU A 223 20.94 42.95 0.86
CA GLU A 223 20.13 42.96 2.07
C GLU A 223 18.85 42.11 1.91
N CYS A 224 18.18 42.23 0.76
CA CYS A 224 17.06 41.37 0.41
C CYS A 224 17.48 39.88 0.38
N ALA A 225 18.65 39.57 -0.17
CA ALA A 225 19.17 38.20 -0.22
C ALA A 225 19.52 37.65 1.16
N ALA A 226 20.09 38.47 2.06
CA ALA A 226 20.37 38.09 3.44
C ALA A 226 19.08 37.83 4.24
N LYS A 227 18.07 38.70 4.09
CA LYS A 227 16.74 38.51 4.70
C LYS A 227 16.05 37.27 4.16
N LEU A 228 16.06 37.08 2.84
CA LEU A 228 15.47 35.92 2.19
C LEU A 228 16.19 34.62 2.58
N SER A 229 17.52 34.67 2.76
CA SER A 229 18.30 33.52 3.21
C SER A 229 17.88 33.04 4.61
N LYS A 230 17.59 33.97 5.52
CA LYS A 230 17.05 33.66 6.85
C LYS A 230 15.63 33.10 6.78
N HIS A 231 14.78 33.71 5.94
CA HIS A 231 13.40 33.25 5.74
C HIS A 231 13.33 31.83 5.14
N ASP A 232 14.17 31.58 4.12
CA ASP A 232 14.18 30.31 3.40
C ASP A 232 15.06 29.25 4.08
N GLY A 233 15.95 29.63 5.00
CA GLY A 233 16.92 28.70 5.61
C GLY A 233 17.90 28.11 4.61
N ARG A 234 18.26 28.88 3.56
CA ARG A 234 19.25 28.53 2.53
C ARG A 234 20.01 29.78 2.11
N LYS A 235 21.29 29.63 1.77
CA LYS A 235 22.10 30.74 1.28
C LYS A 235 21.59 31.17 -0.11
N VAL A 236 21.10 32.40 -0.21
CA VAL A 236 20.74 33.10 -1.44
C VAL A 236 21.72 34.27 -1.58
N THR A 237 22.33 34.41 -2.75
CA THR A 237 23.22 35.55 -3.05
C THR A 237 22.43 36.66 -3.75
N GLY A 238 22.87 37.92 -3.64
CA GLY A 238 22.23 39.04 -4.33
C GLY A 238 22.13 38.82 -5.84
N GLY A 239 23.19 38.32 -6.47
CA GLY A 239 23.18 37.98 -7.90
C GLY A 239 22.15 36.91 -8.29
N ALA A 240 22.00 35.85 -7.47
CA ALA A 240 20.99 34.81 -7.71
C ALA A 240 19.57 35.38 -7.55
N LEU A 241 19.37 36.27 -6.58
CA LEU A 241 18.10 36.95 -6.36
C LEU A 241 17.73 37.88 -7.51
N VAL A 242 18.68 38.66 -8.03
CA VAL A 242 18.48 39.52 -9.21
C VAL A 242 18.10 38.69 -10.45
N SER A 243 18.80 37.59 -10.69
CA SER A 243 18.50 36.68 -11.80
C SER A 243 17.10 36.05 -11.68
N TRP A 244 16.68 35.75 -10.46
CA TRP A 244 15.33 35.26 -10.19
C TRP A 244 14.28 36.37 -10.42
N CYS A 245 14.50 37.58 -9.90
CA CYS A 245 13.60 38.72 -10.10
C CYS A 245 13.48 39.13 -11.57
N SER A 246 14.54 39.05 -12.38
CA SER A 246 14.45 39.38 -13.81
C SER A 246 13.55 38.42 -14.60
N LYS A 247 13.34 37.19 -14.10
CA LYS A 247 12.42 36.20 -14.68
C LYS A 247 10.99 36.34 -14.17
N HIS A 248 10.82 36.66 -12.89
CA HIS A 248 9.51 36.56 -12.21
C HIS A 248 8.91 37.90 -11.75
N MET A 249 9.71 38.98 -11.67
CA MET A 249 9.37 40.31 -11.15
C MET A 249 10.11 41.41 -11.93
N ARG A 250 9.95 41.41 -13.27
CA ARG A 250 10.70 42.32 -14.17
C ARG A 250 10.61 43.79 -13.80
N HIS A 251 9.48 44.22 -13.23
CA HIS A 251 9.27 45.61 -12.81
C HIS A 251 10.23 46.06 -11.69
N LEU A 252 10.75 45.14 -10.87
CA LEU A 252 11.71 45.45 -9.80
C LEU A 252 13.17 45.54 -10.30
N VAL A 253 13.46 44.98 -11.49
CA VAL A 253 14.81 44.96 -12.05
C VAL A 253 14.84 45.92 -13.23
N GLN A 254 15.36 47.13 -13.02
CA GLN A 254 15.66 48.03 -14.12
C GLN A 254 16.72 47.39 -15.02
N THR A 255 16.30 46.81 -16.14
CA THR A 255 17.23 46.40 -17.20
C THR A 255 17.62 47.66 -17.96
N LYS A 256 18.71 48.32 -17.54
CA LYS A 256 19.40 49.23 -18.45
C LYS A 256 19.86 48.40 -19.65
N LYS A 257 19.43 48.76 -20.87
CA LYS A 257 20.03 48.17 -22.07
C LYS A 257 21.51 48.53 -22.07
N ALA A 258 22.37 47.53 -22.24
CA ALA A 258 23.82 47.67 -22.15
C ALA A 258 24.41 48.73 -23.11
N SER A 259 23.68 49.15 -24.14
CA SER A 259 24.16 50.08 -25.16
C SER A 259 23.70 51.54 -24.99
N GLY A 260 22.72 51.84 -24.13
CA GLY A 260 22.11 53.18 -24.09
C GLY A 260 21.37 53.61 -25.37
N LEU A 261 21.23 52.71 -26.36
CA LEU A 261 20.67 53.02 -27.68
C LEU A 261 19.15 52.84 -27.73
N PRO A 262 18.45 53.63 -28.56
CA PRO A 262 17.05 53.45 -28.86
C PRO A 262 16.73 52.05 -29.41
N LYS A 263 15.47 51.61 -29.26
CA LYS A 263 15.03 50.27 -29.74
C LYS A 263 15.18 50.17 -31.26
N GLY A 264 15.75 49.07 -31.74
CA GLY A 264 15.98 48.83 -33.17
C GLY A 264 17.33 49.33 -33.69
N VAL A 265 18.14 49.96 -32.83
CA VAL A 265 19.44 50.55 -33.20
C VAL A 265 20.60 49.74 -32.60
N THR A 266 21.60 49.47 -33.43
CA THR A 266 22.85 48.80 -33.06
C THR A 266 24.04 49.51 -33.70
N ILE A 267 25.20 49.56 -33.05
CA ILE A 267 26.40 50.16 -33.64
C ILE A 267 27.14 49.10 -34.47
N HIS A 268 27.46 49.41 -35.73
CA HIS A 268 28.28 48.57 -36.58
C HIS A 268 29.32 49.43 -37.31
N LYS A 269 30.61 49.13 -37.15
CA LYS A 269 31.74 49.86 -37.76
C LYS A 269 31.67 51.38 -37.58
N GLY A 270 31.30 51.84 -36.38
CA GLY A 270 31.23 53.27 -36.05
C GLY A 270 29.98 54.01 -36.57
N ARG A 271 29.02 53.31 -37.20
CA ARG A 271 27.73 53.88 -37.63
C ARG A 271 26.56 53.27 -36.85
N PHE A 272 25.45 53.99 -36.76
CA PHE A 272 24.21 53.52 -36.12
C PHE A 272 23.34 52.80 -37.13
N MET A 273 23.22 51.49 -36.99
CA MET A 273 22.45 50.61 -37.87
C MET A 273 21.04 50.40 -37.33
N ALA A 274 20.04 50.67 -38.16
CA ALA A 274 18.65 50.36 -37.90
C ALA A 274 18.28 48.97 -38.45
N GLN A 275 17.71 48.13 -37.61
CA GLN A 275 17.24 46.79 -38.00
C GLN A 275 15.92 46.44 -37.33
N ILE A 276 15.06 45.70 -38.04
CA ILE A 276 13.77 45.22 -37.54
C ILE A 276 13.69 43.71 -37.67
N SER A 277 13.16 43.02 -36.66
CA SER A 277 12.91 41.59 -36.70
C SER A 277 11.46 41.34 -37.12
N LEU A 278 11.27 40.74 -38.29
CA LEU A 278 9.95 40.36 -38.82
C LEU A 278 9.94 38.85 -39.01
N GLY A 279 9.01 38.15 -38.35
CA GLY A 279 8.89 36.69 -38.47
C GLY A 279 10.15 35.92 -38.05
N GLY A 280 10.93 36.46 -37.10
CA GLY A 280 12.17 35.83 -36.62
C GLY A 280 13.41 36.06 -37.50
N ARG A 281 13.28 36.80 -38.61
CA ARG A 281 14.42 37.23 -39.44
C ARG A 281 14.69 38.71 -39.25
N SER A 282 15.95 39.09 -39.02
CA SER A 282 16.37 40.49 -38.98
C SER A 282 16.47 41.04 -40.41
N LYS A 283 15.82 42.18 -40.65
CA LYS A 283 15.91 42.94 -41.88
C LYS A 283 16.66 44.24 -41.60
N TYR A 284 17.76 44.42 -42.31
CA TYR A 284 18.53 45.67 -42.31
C TYR A 284 17.72 46.78 -42.98
N ILE A 285 17.64 47.94 -42.33
CA ILE A 285 16.91 49.11 -42.83
C ILE A 285 17.91 50.12 -43.42
N GLY A 286 19.00 50.39 -42.71
CA GLY A 286 20.00 51.38 -43.11
C GLY A 286 21.03 51.63 -42.01
N SER A 287 22.07 52.41 -42.34
CA SER A 287 23.07 52.89 -41.39
C SER A 287 23.13 54.42 -41.42
N PHE A 288 23.14 55.02 -40.25
CA PHE A 288 22.96 56.45 -40.02
C PHE A 288 24.08 56.99 -39.14
N ASP A 289 24.25 58.30 -39.18
CA ASP A 289 25.29 59.02 -38.46
C ASP A 289 24.90 59.30 -37.00
N THR A 290 23.59 59.34 -36.69
CA THR A 290 23.07 59.52 -35.33
C THR A 290 22.16 58.36 -34.89
N PRO A 291 22.09 58.07 -33.57
CA PRO A 291 21.19 57.04 -33.06
C PRO A 291 19.71 57.41 -33.22
N ASP A 292 19.38 58.70 -33.24
CA ASP A 292 18.01 59.19 -33.36
C ASP A 292 17.49 59.03 -34.81
N GLU A 293 18.30 59.32 -35.82
CA GLU A 293 17.96 59.05 -37.22
C GLU A 293 17.74 57.55 -37.48
N ALA A 294 18.63 56.70 -36.97
CA ALA A 294 18.46 55.26 -37.04
C ALA A 294 17.16 54.80 -36.35
N HIS A 295 16.80 55.45 -35.24
CA HIS A 295 15.56 55.14 -34.54
C HIS A 295 14.32 55.58 -35.32
N VAL A 296 14.33 56.75 -35.93
CA VAL A 296 13.24 57.24 -36.79
C VAL A 296 13.03 56.28 -37.97
N ALA A 297 14.10 55.85 -38.64
CA ALA A 297 14.01 54.88 -39.73
C ALA A 297 13.44 53.52 -39.26
N TYR A 298 13.82 53.08 -38.06
CA TYR A 298 13.21 51.90 -37.43
C TYR A 298 11.71 52.10 -37.18
N LEU A 299 11.27 53.26 -36.68
CA LEU A 299 9.87 53.55 -36.41
C LEU A 299 9.03 53.61 -37.69
N VAL A 300 9.54 54.25 -38.75
CA VAL A 300 8.88 54.27 -40.07
C VAL A 300 8.69 52.84 -40.57
N LYS A 301 9.75 52.02 -40.53
CA LYS A 301 9.66 50.64 -41.01
C LYS A 301 8.75 49.78 -40.15
N LEU A 302 8.71 50.03 -38.84
CA LEU A 302 7.81 49.36 -37.91
C LEU A 302 6.34 49.68 -38.24
N HIS A 303 6.02 50.94 -38.57
CA HIS A 303 4.67 51.33 -38.98
C HIS A 303 4.28 50.71 -40.33
N GLU A 304 5.19 50.72 -41.32
CA GLU A 304 4.94 50.04 -42.61
C GLU A 304 4.75 48.53 -42.48
N SER A 305 5.43 47.90 -41.53
CA SER A 305 5.40 46.44 -41.32
C SER A 305 4.24 45.97 -40.44
N ARG A 306 3.52 46.88 -39.79
CA ARG A 306 2.29 46.55 -39.07
C ARG A 306 1.17 46.41 -40.10
N PRO A 307 0.56 45.22 -40.29
CA PRO A 307 -0.67 45.15 -41.04
C PRO A 307 -1.72 45.98 -40.32
N ALA A 308 -2.55 46.72 -41.07
CA ALA A 308 -3.73 47.38 -40.53
C ALA A 308 -4.62 46.30 -39.88
N SER A 309 -4.61 46.23 -38.55
CA SER A 309 -5.54 45.43 -37.79
C SER A 309 -6.94 46.00 -38.01
N GLY A 310 -7.72 45.41 -38.91
CA GLY A 310 -9.15 45.71 -39.01
C GLY A 310 -9.78 45.39 -40.37
N VAL A 311 -10.03 44.11 -40.64
CA VAL A 311 -11.34 43.69 -41.17
C VAL A 311 -11.69 42.37 -40.48
N LEU A 312 -12.67 42.46 -39.57
CA LEU A 312 -13.49 41.34 -39.14
C LEU A 312 -14.31 40.85 -40.35
N GLN A 313 -14.23 39.55 -40.63
CA GLN A 313 -15.38 38.76 -41.07
C GLN A 313 -15.45 37.51 -40.20
#